data_AF-A0A0C1MME6-F1
#
_entry.id   AF-A0A0C1MME6-F1
#
_cell.length_a   1.000
_cell.length_b   1.000
_cell.length_c   1.000
_cell.angle_alpha   90.00
_cell.angle_beta   90.00
_cell.angle_gamma   90.00
#
_symmetry.space_group_name_H-M   'P 1'
#
loop_
_entity.id
_entity.type
_entity.pdbx_description
1 polymer ?
#
loop_
_entity_poly.entity_id
_entity_poly.type
_entity_poly.pdbx_seq_one_letter_code
_entity_poly.pdbx_strand_id
1 'polypeptide(L)'
;MKGGFLIKFCSLYKSWDEHSESKWKSQEKRGMLHFVLVEGILKWGLISSAMFFVLIVSGKEIAASKTLITSAIWLVLSIVYGISIWFGTSLSYKNWINNKL
;
A
#
# COMPACT_ATOMS: atom_id res chain seq x y z
N MET A 1 -21.37 -1.16 10.97
CA MET A 1 -21.11 -0.15 9.90
C MET A 1 -19.67 0.39 9.83
N LYS A 2 -18.65 -0.20 10.49
CA LYS A 2 -17.27 0.36 10.46
C LYS A 2 -16.42 -0.07 9.26
N GLY A 3 -16.80 -1.13 8.53
CA GLY A 3 -16.04 -1.67 7.39
C GLY A 3 -16.23 -0.93 6.05
N GLY A 4 -17.31 -0.17 5.89
CA GLY A 4 -17.65 0.44 4.60
C GLY A 4 -16.64 1.49 4.12
N PHE A 5 -16.02 2.23 5.04
CA PHE A 5 -14.99 3.21 4.70
C PHE A 5 -13.71 2.56 4.15
N LEU A 6 -13.22 1.50 4.82
CA LEU A 6 -12.05 0.75 4.38
C LEU A 6 -12.28 0.06 3.03
N ILE A 7 -13.47 -0.49 2.80
CA ILE A 7 -13.82 -1.08 1.51
C ILE A 7 -13.83 0.01 0.42
N LYS A 8 -14.41 1.18 0.70
CA LYS A 8 -14.59 2.23 -0.30
C LYS A 8 -13.29 2.94 -0.69
N PHE A 9 -12.42 3.20 0.28
CA PHE A 9 -11.21 4.02 0.08
C PHE A 9 -9.92 3.21 0.07
N CYS A 10 -9.89 2.05 0.73
CA CYS A 10 -8.68 1.24 0.86
C CYS A 10 -8.77 -0.08 0.10
N SER A 11 -9.87 -0.38 -0.61
CA SER A 11 -9.87 -1.54 -1.49
C SER A 11 -9.10 -1.24 -2.78
N LEU A 12 -8.19 -2.15 -3.15
CA LEU A 12 -7.46 -2.07 -4.41
C LEU A 12 -8.39 -2.22 -5.62
N TYR A 13 -9.50 -2.93 -5.47
CA TYR A 13 -10.47 -3.22 -6.53
C TYR A 13 -11.84 -2.62 -6.17
N LYS A 14 -12.35 -1.72 -7.01
CA LYS A 14 -13.68 -1.12 -6.82
C LYS A 14 -14.82 -2.05 -7.25
N SER A 15 -14.54 -2.96 -8.18
CA SER A 15 -15.43 -4.00 -8.67
C SER A 15 -14.65 -5.29 -8.78
N TRP A 16 -15.33 -6.41 -8.50
CA TRP A 16 -14.74 -7.74 -8.58
C TRP A 16 -15.22 -8.46 -9.85
N ASP A 17 -14.26 -8.86 -10.67
CA ASP A 17 -14.37 -9.77 -11.80
C ASP A 17 -13.43 -10.99 -11.63
N GLU A 18 -13.55 -12.00 -12.48
CA GLU A 18 -12.74 -13.23 -12.41
C GLU A 18 -11.21 -12.98 -12.44
N HIS A 19 -10.78 -11.93 -13.14
CA HIS A 19 -9.38 -11.58 -13.26
C HIS A 19 -8.85 -10.88 -12.00
N SER A 20 -9.62 -9.97 -11.40
CA SER A 20 -9.31 -9.34 -10.11
C SER A 20 -9.35 -10.34 -8.95
N GLU A 21 -10.26 -11.31 -8.98
CA GLU A 21 -10.31 -12.42 -8.03
C GLU A 21 -9.04 -13.26 -8.11
N SER A 22 -8.64 -13.68 -9.33
CA SER A 22 -7.43 -14.48 -9.54
C SER A 22 -6.18 -13.75 -9.05
N LYS A 23 -6.06 -12.45 -9.34
CA LYS A 23 -4.96 -11.62 -8.86
C LYS A 23 -4.96 -11.50 -7.34
N TRP A 24 -6.11 -11.20 -6.73
CA TRP A 24 -6.22 -11.09 -5.29
C TRP A 24 -5.90 -12.42 -4.61
N LYS A 25 -6.42 -13.56 -5.07
CA LYS A 25 -6.07 -14.88 -4.51
C LYS A 25 -4.57 -15.18 -4.59
N SER A 26 -3.92 -14.79 -5.69
CA SER A 26 -2.47 -14.94 -5.83
C SER A 26 -1.71 -14.08 -4.83
N GLN A 27 -2.14 -12.84 -4.62
CA GLN A 27 -1.57 -11.92 -3.61
C GLN A 27 -1.86 -12.39 -2.18
N GLU A 28 -3.08 -12.85 -1.92
CA GLU A 28 -3.53 -13.39 -0.64
C GLU A 28 -2.70 -14.61 -0.22
N LYS A 29 -2.44 -15.54 -1.16
CA LYS A 29 -1.57 -16.71 -0.94
C LYS A 29 -0.13 -16.33 -0.59
N ARG A 30 0.40 -15.24 -1.14
CA ARG A 30 1.74 -14.73 -0.80
C ARG A 30 1.79 -14.09 0.59
N GLY A 31 0.63 -13.74 1.14
CA GLY A 31 0.47 -13.23 2.49
C GLY A 31 0.66 -11.72 2.60
N MET A 32 0.21 -11.22 3.76
CA MET A 32 0.14 -9.79 4.07
C MET A 32 1.52 -9.12 4.05
N LEU A 33 2.55 -9.77 4.61
CA LEU A 33 3.89 -9.20 4.69
C LEU A 33 4.48 -8.95 3.30
N HIS A 34 4.37 -9.92 2.39
CA HIS A 34 4.81 -9.75 1.02
C HIS A 34 4.02 -8.65 0.31
N PHE A 35 2.72 -8.54 0.56
CA PHE A 35 1.91 -7.47 -0.01
C PHE A 35 2.36 -6.09 0.50
N VAL A 36 2.51 -5.91 1.81
CA VAL A 36 2.96 -4.63 2.40
C VAL A 36 4.36 -4.27 1.92
N LEU A 37 5.26 -5.25 1.78
CA LEU A 37 6.61 -5.04 1.23
C LEU A 37 6.57 -4.57 -0.22
N VAL A 38 5.73 -5.16 -1.07
CA VAL A 38 5.69 -4.82 -2.50
C VAL A 38 4.85 -3.55 -2.76
N GLU A 39 3.61 -3.53 -2.28
CA GLU A 39 2.64 -2.48 -2.56
C GLU A 39 2.82 -1.25 -1.65
N GLY A 40 3.24 -1.48 -0.41
CA GLY A 40 3.56 -0.41 0.54
C GLY A 40 4.99 0.07 0.35
N ILE A 41 5.97 -0.76 0.70
CA ILE A 41 7.36 -0.30 0.88
C ILE A 41 8.09 -0.13 -0.45
N LEU A 42 8.05 -1.10 -1.37
CA LEU A 42 8.83 -1.03 -2.62
C LEU A 42 8.33 0.07 -3.56
N LYS A 43 7.01 0.14 -3.80
CA LYS A 43 6.44 1.17 -4.68
C LYS A 43 6.68 2.59 -4.13
N TRP A 44 6.41 2.82 -2.86
CA TRP A 44 6.60 4.14 -2.26
C TRP A 44 8.06 4.45 -1.90
N GLY A 45 8.86 3.43 -1.60
CA GLY A 45 10.30 3.51 -1.42
C GLY A 45 11.01 3.98 -2.68
N LEU A 46 10.59 3.48 -3.86
CA LEU A 46 11.11 3.93 -5.15
C LEU A 46 10.75 5.40 -5.44
N ILE A 47 9.52 5.82 -5.11
CA ILE A 47 9.10 7.22 -5.29
C ILE A 47 9.88 8.15 -4.36
N SER A 48 10.03 7.77 -3.09
CA SER A 48 10.77 8.56 -2.11
C SER A 48 12.25 8.66 -2.45
N SER A 49 12.89 7.57 -2.91
CA SER A 49 14.29 7.61 -3.35
C SER A 49 14.50 8.53 -4.55
N ALA A 50 13.58 8.53 -5.52
CA ALA A 50 13.60 9.46 -6.64
C ALA A 50 13.48 10.92 -6.17
N MET A 51 12.59 11.21 -5.21
CA MET A 51 12.48 12.56 -4.63
C MET A 51 13.75 12.99 -3.90
N PHE A 52 14.36 12.11 -3.10
CA PHE A 52 15.62 12.42 -2.43
C PHE A 52 16.76 12.66 -3.42
N PHE A 53 16.81 11.89 -4.50
CA PHE A 53 17.78 12.08 -5.58
C PHE A 53 17.65 13.46 -6.22
N VAL A 54 16.43 13.90 -6.55
CA VAL A 54 16.17 15.24 -7.10
C VAL A 54 16.62 16.33 -6.14
N LEU A 55 16.36 16.17 -4.84
CA LEU A 55 16.75 17.14 -3.82
C LEU A 55 18.27 17.25 -3.66
N ILE A 56 18.99 16.13 -3.74
CA ILE A 56 20.47 16.09 -3.71
C ILE A 56 21.04 16.80 -4.95
N VAL A 57 20.53 16.47 -6.15
CA VAL A 57 20.98 17.10 -7.42
C VAL A 57 20.65 18.59 -7.47
N SER A 58 19.59 19.04 -6.79
CA SER A 58 19.19 20.46 -6.73
C SER A 58 20.09 21.31 -5.81
N GLY A 59 21.17 20.75 -5.25
CA GLY A 59 22.15 21.51 -4.46
C GLY A 59 21.63 22.05 -3.13
N LYS A 60 20.44 21.62 -2.68
CA LYS A 60 19.99 21.91 -1.32
C LYS A 60 20.81 21.06 -0.37
N GLU A 61 21.65 21.68 0.46
CA GLU A 61 22.28 20.99 1.59
C GLU A 61 21.20 20.59 2.59
N ILE A 62 20.66 19.40 2.39
CA ILE A 62 19.75 18.78 3.35
C ILE A 62 20.63 18.07 4.36
N ALA A 63 20.63 18.58 5.60
CA ALA A 63 21.28 17.92 6.71
C ALA A 63 20.87 16.45 6.78
N ALA A 64 21.85 15.53 6.78
CA ALA A 64 21.61 14.08 6.75
C ALA A 64 20.64 13.61 7.86
N SER A 65 20.66 14.27 9.02
CA SER A 65 19.73 14.03 10.12
C SER A 65 18.26 14.27 9.75
N LYS A 66 17.97 15.33 8.98
CA LYS A 66 16.61 15.64 8.51
C LYS A 66 16.14 14.63 7.45
N THR A 67 17.05 14.19 6.59
CA THR A 67 16.77 13.14 5.58
C THR A 67 16.41 11.83 6.25
N LEU A 68 17.17 11.41 7.27
CA LEU A 68 16.91 10.18 8.02
C LEU A 68 15.53 10.21 8.70
N ILE A 69 15.20 11.28 9.42
CA ILE A 69 13.89 11.44 10.08
C ILE A 69 12.76 11.39 9.04
N THR A 70 12.91 12.11 7.93
CA THR A 70 11.90 12.14 6.87
C THR A 70 11.70 10.77 6.22
N SER A 71 12.79 10.04 5.97
CA SER A 71 12.74 8.68 5.42
C SER A 71 12.07 7.69 6.38
N ALA A 72 12.31 7.82 7.68
CA ALA A 72 11.68 6.99 8.70
C ALA A 72 10.17 7.23 8.78
N ILE A 73 9.73 8.50 8.75
CA ILE A 73 8.30 8.85 8.70
C ILE A 73 7.65 8.28 7.44
N TRP A 74 8.31 8.41 6.29
CA TRP A 74 7.83 7.86 5.02
C TRP A 74 7.70 6.33 5.05
N LEU A 75 8.67 5.65 5.65
CA LEU A 75 8.65 4.19 5.80
C LEU A 75 7.45 3.76 6.66
N VAL A 76 7.21 4.43 7.80
CA VAL A 76 6.04 4.13 8.64
C VAL A 76 4.73 4.37 7.88
N LEU A 77 4.61 5.49 7.15
CA LEU A 77 3.42 5.78 6.34
C LEU A 77 3.20 4.73 5.25
N SER A 78 4.27 4.26 4.59
CA SER A 78 4.18 3.23 3.56
C SER A 78 3.69 1.88 4.10
N ILE A 79 4.10 1.52 5.33
CA ILE A 79 3.64 0.32 6.03
C ILE A 79 2.16 0.46 6.37
N VAL A 80 1.76 1.57 7.00
CA VAL A 80 0.36 1.83 7.38
C VAL A 80 -0.55 1.83 6.15
N TYR A 81 -0.08 2.40 5.04
CA TYR A 81 -0.78 2.39 3.76
C TYR A 81 -0.98 0.97 3.23
N GLY A 82 0.09 0.17 3.14
CA GLY A 82 0.02 -1.20 2.66
C GLY A 82 -0.90 -2.07 3.51
N ILE A 83 -0.84 -1.92 4.84
CA ILE A 83 -1.72 -2.61 5.79
C ILE A 83 -3.18 -2.21 5.56
N SER A 84 -3.44 -0.91 5.44
CA SER A 84 -4.79 -0.38 5.23
C SER A 84 -5.40 -0.92 3.94
N ILE A 85 -4.61 -0.99 2.86
CA ILE A 85 -5.07 -1.55 1.59
C ILE A 85 -5.34 -3.04 1.69
N TRP A 86 -4.47 -3.79 2.37
CA TRP A 86 -4.67 -5.21 2.58
C TRP A 86 -6.00 -5.49 3.28
N PHE A 87 -6.26 -4.80 4.39
CA PHE A 87 -7.51 -4.96 5.13
C PHE A 87 -8.74 -4.50 4.32
N GLY A 88 -8.66 -3.35 3.64
CA GLY A 88 -9.75 -2.87 2.79
C GLY A 88 -10.08 -3.83 1.65
N THR A 89 -9.06 -4.41 1.02
CA THR A 89 -9.23 -5.36 -0.09
C THR A 89 -9.74 -6.72 0.40
N SER A 90 -9.19 -7.25 1.49
CA SER A 90 -9.67 -8.50 2.09
C SER A 90 -11.13 -8.41 2.53
N LEU A 91 -11.53 -7.28 3.13
CA LEU A 91 -12.92 -7.06 3.54
C LEU A 91 -13.85 -6.88 2.33
N SER A 92 -13.40 -6.17 1.30
CA SER A 92 -14.13 -6.02 0.03
C SER A 92 -14.37 -7.38 -0.64
N TYR A 93 -13.34 -8.21 -0.68
CA TYR A 93 -13.39 -9.56 -1.24
C TYR A 93 -14.36 -10.48 -0.49
N LYS A 94 -14.27 -10.47 0.84
CA LYS A 94 -15.17 -11.26 1.70
C LYS A 94 -16.64 -10.85 1.51
N ASN A 95 -16.91 -9.55 1.40
CA ASN A 95 -18.25 -9.06 1.10
C ASN A 95 -18.74 -9.49 -0.29
N TRP A 96 -17.87 -9.47 -1.30
CA TRP A 96 -18.24 -9.90 -2.65
C TRP A 96 -18.57 -11.40 -2.70
N ILE A 97 -17.76 -12.26 -2.05
CA ILE A 97 -18.05 -13.70 -1.95
C ILE A 97 -19.39 -13.95 -1.25
N ASN A 98 -19.62 -13.29 -0.11
CA ASN A 98 -20.85 -13.47 0.66
C ASN A 98 -22.12 -13.05 -0.08
N ASN A 99 -22.03 -12.14 -1.06
CA ASN A 99 -23.17 -11.76 -1.91
C ASN A 99 -23.31 -12.64 -3.16
N LYS A 100 -22.29 -13.45 -3.48
CA LYS A 100 -22.28 -14.38 -4.62
C LYS A 100 -22.83 -15.76 -4.26
N LEU A 101 -22.76 -16.14 -2.98
CA LEU A 101 -23.36 -17.32 -2.35
C LEU A 101 -24.80 -17.04 -1.94
#